data_AF-A0A945Y9W7-F1
#
_entry.id   AF-A0A945Y9W7-F1
#
_cell.length_a   1.000
_cell.length_b   1.000
_cell.length_c   1.000
_cell.angle_alpha   90.00
_cell.angle_beta   90.00
_cell.angle_gamma   90.00
#
_symmetry.space_group_name_H-M   'P 1'
#
loop_
_entity.id
_entity.type
_entity.pdbx_description
1 polymer ?
#
loop_
_entity_poly.entity_id
_entity_poly.type
_entity_poly.pdbx_seq_one_letter_code
_entity_poly.pdbx_strand_id
1 'polypeptide(L)'
;MPPHEDQLCPLCRGGPIVPYLSDKVRDYLNCPVCGLVFVPPAQHIPDQAAKAYYDLHENQSDDPGYRRFLDRLFTPLNQRLSPRSNGLDFGCGPGPTLSKMFAEAGHNVVLYDLHYAPDKSVFS
;
A
#
# COMPACT_ATOMS: atom_id res chain seq x y z
N MET A 1 -11.92 -31.52 11.37
CA MET A 1 -11.62 -30.92 10.05
C MET A 1 -10.73 -29.71 10.30
N PRO A 2 -9.59 -29.56 9.60
CA PRO A 2 -8.82 -28.33 9.68
C PRO A 2 -9.67 -27.17 9.14
N PRO A 3 -9.60 -25.97 9.74
CA PRO A 3 -10.29 -24.80 9.21
C PRO A 3 -9.80 -24.55 7.78
N HIS A 4 -10.72 -24.22 6.88
CA HIS A 4 -10.38 -23.73 5.54
C HIS A 4 -9.50 -22.47 5.69
N GLU A 5 -8.50 -22.28 4.82
CA GLU A 5 -7.58 -21.12 4.85
C GLU A 5 -8.32 -19.76 4.91
N ASP A 6 -9.54 -19.71 4.38
CA ASP A 6 -10.46 -18.56 4.43
C ASP A 6 -10.99 -18.20 5.84
N GLN A 7 -10.66 -18.99 6.86
CA GLN A 7 -11.08 -18.80 8.26
C GLN A 7 -9.94 -18.37 9.21
N LEU A 8 -8.72 -18.15 8.69
CA LEU A 8 -7.60 -17.61 9.47
C LEU A 8 -7.32 -16.14 9.15
N CYS A 9 -6.98 -15.37 10.19
CA CYS A 9 -6.61 -13.97 10.01
C CYS A 9 -5.36 -13.85 9.12
N PRO A 10 -5.37 -13.03 8.04
CA PRO A 10 -4.23 -12.92 7.13
C PRO A 10 -2.99 -12.28 7.80
N LEU A 11 -3.18 -11.58 8.92
CA LEU A 11 -2.09 -10.94 9.67
C LEU A 11 -1.50 -11.86 10.74
N CYS A 12 -2.30 -12.24 11.74
CA CYS A 12 -1.81 -13.00 12.90
C CYS A 12 -1.99 -14.52 12.77
N ARG A 13 -2.66 -15.00 11.71
CA ARG A 13 -3.05 -16.40 11.50
C ARG A 13 -3.92 -17.00 12.63
N GLY A 14 -4.41 -16.17 13.54
CA GLY A 14 -5.35 -16.55 14.59
C GLY A 14 -6.78 -16.70 14.07
N GLY A 15 -7.63 -17.34 14.87
CA GLY A 15 -9.05 -17.52 14.62
C GLY A 15 -9.83 -17.85 15.90
N PRO A 16 -11.17 -17.95 15.84
CA PRO A 16 -11.99 -17.79 14.63
C PRO A 16 -12.17 -16.32 14.23
N ILE A 17 -12.29 -16.08 12.94
CA ILE A 17 -12.70 -14.80 12.38
C ILE A 17 -14.23 -14.65 12.52
N VAL A 18 -14.71 -13.43 12.79
CA VAL A 18 -16.13 -13.13 12.98
C VAL A 18 -16.63 -12.10 11.96
N PRO A 19 -17.92 -12.11 11.57
CA PRO A 19 -18.52 -11.03 10.80
C PRO A 19 -18.40 -9.69 11.53
N TYR A 20 -18.13 -8.61 10.80
CA TYR A 20 -18.03 -7.26 11.36
C TYR A 20 -19.07 -6.31 10.78
N LEU A 21 -19.13 -6.22 9.45
CA LEU A 21 -20.03 -5.34 8.72
C LEU A 21 -20.23 -5.89 7.31
N SER A 22 -21.36 -5.61 6.68
CA SER A 22 -21.53 -5.78 5.24
C SER A 22 -22.01 -4.47 4.65
N ASP A 23 -21.36 -4.00 3.58
CA ASP A 23 -21.87 -2.90 2.77
C ASP A 23 -22.67 -3.43 1.57
N LYS A 24 -22.99 -2.58 0.60
CA LYS A 24 -23.77 -2.99 -0.59
C LYS A 24 -23.00 -3.91 -1.55
N VAL A 25 -21.69 -4.04 -1.37
CA VAL A 25 -20.75 -4.63 -2.33
C VAL A 25 -19.94 -5.77 -1.68
N ARG A 26 -19.56 -5.65 -0.40
CA ARG A 26 -18.63 -6.58 0.27
C ARG A 26 -18.97 -6.80 1.74
N ASP A 27 -18.52 -7.95 2.23
CA ASP A 27 -18.46 -8.28 3.63
C ASP A 27 -17.09 -7.87 4.22
N TYR A 28 -17.13 -7.46 5.48
CA TYR A 28 -15.98 -7.20 6.31
C TYR A 28 -16.00 -8.17 7.48
N LEU A 29 -14.86 -8.81 7.69
CA LEU A 29 -14.63 -9.74 8.77
C LEU A 29 -13.65 -9.13 9.78
N ASN A 30 -13.75 -9.52 11.04
CA ASN A 30 -12.86 -9.09 12.11
C ASN A 30 -12.14 -10.27 12.75
N CYS A 31 -10.85 -10.09 13.04
CA CYS A 31 -10.10 -10.98 13.91
C CYS A 31 -10.16 -10.47 15.35
N PRO A 32 -10.78 -11.20 16.30
CA PRO A 32 -10.83 -10.78 17.70
C PRO A 32 -9.48 -10.87 18.41
N VAL A 33 -8.52 -11.61 17.84
CA VAL A 33 -7.17 -11.78 18.43
C VAL A 33 -6.31 -10.54 18.22
N CYS A 34 -6.28 -9.99 16.99
CA CYS A 34 -5.40 -8.85 16.64
C CYS A 34 -6.17 -7.58 16.24
N GLY A 35 -7.51 -7.62 16.22
CA GLY A 35 -8.35 -6.49 15.86
C GLY A 35 -8.42 -6.16 14.36
N LEU A 36 -7.77 -6.94 13.47
CA LEU A 36 -7.79 -6.66 12.03
C LEU A 36 -9.20 -6.77 11.48
N VAL A 37 -9.64 -5.76 10.74
CA VAL A 37 -10.84 -5.81 9.88
C VAL A 37 -10.40 -5.95 8.43
N PHE A 38 -10.93 -6.92 7.70
CA PHE A 38 -10.51 -7.21 6.32
C PHE A 38 -11.64 -7.83 5.48
N VAL A 39 -11.51 -7.75 4.16
CA VAL A 39 -12.45 -8.33 3.19
C VAL A 39 -12.04 -9.79 2.89
N PRO A 40 -12.98 -10.75 2.83
CA PRO A 40 -12.67 -12.14 2.45
C PRO A 40 -11.99 -12.24 1.07
N PRO A 41 -11.02 -13.15 0.85
CA PRO A 41 -10.34 -13.30 -0.43
C PRO A 41 -11.26 -13.47 -1.64
N ALA A 42 -12.38 -14.18 -1.47
CA ALA A 42 -13.38 -14.41 -2.51
C ALA A 42 -14.07 -13.12 -3.02
N GLN A 43 -13.94 -12.00 -2.30
CA GLN A 43 -14.53 -10.70 -2.63
C GLN A 43 -13.48 -9.65 -3.00
N HIS A 44 -12.22 -10.06 -3.21
CA HIS A 44 -11.18 -9.15 -3.69
C HIS A 44 -11.42 -8.76 -5.15
N ILE A 45 -11.06 -7.52 -5.49
CA ILE A 45 -11.16 -7.03 -6.86
C ILE A 45 -10.09 -7.75 -7.69
N PRO A 46 -10.41 -8.30 -8.88
CA PRO A 46 -9.42 -8.91 -9.75
C PRO A 46 -8.32 -7.91 -10.15
N ASP A 47 -7.08 -8.37 -10.27
CA ASP A 47 -5.89 -7.54 -10.56
C ASP A 47 -6.10 -6.58 -11.74
N GLN A 48 -6.70 -7.05 -12.83
CA GLN A 48 -6.95 -6.22 -14.02
C GLN A 48 -7.93 -5.07 -13.74
N ALA A 49 -8.96 -5.33 -12.94
CA ALA A 49 -9.93 -4.31 -12.54
C ALA A 49 -9.32 -3.32 -11.53
N ALA A 50 -8.46 -3.78 -10.62
CA ALA A 50 -7.69 -2.92 -9.73
C ALA A 50 -6.79 -1.98 -10.53
N LYS A 51 -6.01 -2.51 -11.49
CA LYS A 51 -5.15 -1.69 -12.36
C LYS A 51 -5.95 -0.66 -13.18
N ALA A 52 -7.08 -1.06 -13.76
CA ALA A 52 -7.92 -0.13 -14.53
C ALA A 52 -8.39 1.07 -13.68
N TYR A 53 -8.64 0.85 -12.39
CA TYR A 53 -8.92 1.94 -11.45
C TYR A 53 -7.68 2.80 -11.17
N TYR A 54 -6.50 2.17 -11.00
CA TYR A 54 -5.25 2.90 -10.82
C TYR A 54 -4.88 3.79 -12.01
N ASP A 55 -5.22 3.37 -13.24
CA ASP A 55 -4.99 4.15 -14.46
C ASP A 55 -5.77 5.48 -14.50
N LEU A 56 -6.75 5.68 -13.62
CA LEU A 56 -7.50 6.94 -13.49
C LEU A 56 -6.78 8.01 -12.63
N HIS A 57 -5.62 7.71 -12.04
CA HIS A 57 -4.93 8.66 -11.17
C HIS A 57 -4.19 9.73 -11.98
N GLU A 58 -4.47 11.00 -11.69
CA GLU A 58 -3.75 12.16 -12.21
C GLU A 58 -2.70 12.66 -11.20
N ASN A 59 -1.71 11.81 -10.88
CA ASN A 59 -0.65 12.16 -9.92
C ASN A 59 0.50 12.92 -10.60
N GLN A 60 0.27 14.20 -10.94
CA GLN A 60 1.30 15.07 -11.52
C GLN A 60 2.34 15.45 -10.45
N SER A 61 3.63 15.16 -10.72
CA SER A 61 4.69 15.32 -9.72
C SER A 61 5.12 16.76 -9.44
N ASP A 62 4.77 17.66 -10.34
CA ASP A 62 4.98 19.10 -10.23
C ASP A 62 3.75 19.83 -9.68
N ASP A 63 2.63 19.13 -9.43
CA ASP A 63 1.45 19.73 -8.80
C ASP A 63 1.78 20.18 -7.36
N PRO A 64 1.70 21.50 -7.06
CA PRO A 64 2.05 22.01 -5.73
C PRO A 64 1.08 21.57 -4.63
N GLY A 65 -0.18 21.30 -4.96
CA GLY A 65 -1.18 20.78 -4.04
C GLY A 65 -0.88 19.34 -3.64
N TYR A 66 -0.50 18.51 -4.61
CA TYR A 66 -0.13 17.12 -4.39
C TYR A 66 1.16 17.00 -3.59
N ARG A 67 2.18 17.79 -3.90
CA ARG A 67 3.42 17.84 -3.10
C ARG A 67 3.15 18.28 -1.67
N ARG A 68 2.30 19.30 -1.45
CA ARG A 68 1.89 19.74 -0.11
C ARG A 68 1.13 18.65 0.67
N PHE A 69 0.34 17.84 -0.02
CA PHE A 69 -0.31 16.68 0.61
C PHE A 69 0.74 15.66 1.06
N LEU A 70 1.73 15.34 0.21
CA LEU A 70 2.82 14.41 0.52
C LEU A 70 3.79 14.94 1.59
N ASP A 71 3.93 16.26 1.72
CA ASP A 71 4.76 16.90 2.76
C ASP A 71 4.38 16.50 4.19
N ARG A 72 3.11 16.11 4.40
CA ARG A 72 2.62 15.59 5.69
C ARG A 72 3.38 14.34 6.14
N LEU A 73 3.88 13.54 5.19
CA LEU A 73 4.77 12.40 5.44
C LEU A 73 6.24 12.78 5.24
N PHE A 74 6.56 13.42 4.11
CA PHE A 74 7.94 13.71 3.71
C PHE A 74 8.67 14.57 4.75
N THR A 75 8.08 15.68 5.19
CA THR A 75 8.75 16.62 6.10
C THR A 75 9.17 15.97 7.44
N PRO A 76 8.27 15.33 8.20
CA PRO A 76 8.65 14.72 9.48
C PRO A 76 9.58 13.51 9.30
N LEU A 77 9.49 12.78 8.19
CA LEU A 77 10.38 11.64 7.94
C LEU A 77 11.79 12.13 7.58
N ASN A 78 11.91 13.09 6.66
CA ASN A 78 13.19 13.66 6.23
C ASN A 78 14.00 14.24 7.40
N GLN A 79 13.33 14.84 8.39
CA GLN A 79 13.97 15.34 9.62
C GLN A 79 14.60 14.25 10.50
N ARG A 80 14.15 12.99 10.35
CA ARG A 80 14.62 11.85 11.15
C ARG A 80 15.64 10.99 10.40
N LEU A 81 15.66 11.08 9.07
CA LEU A 81 16.57 10.30 8.25
C LEU A 81 18.00 10.83 8.37
N SER A 82 18.97 9.92 8.38
CA SER A 82 20.36 10.31 8.14
C SER A 82 20.53 10.79 6.69
N PRO A 83 21.41 11.76 6.41
CA PRO A 83 21.67 12.20 5.04
C PRO A 83 22.05 11.03 4.13
N ARG A 84 21.59 11.05 2.87
CA ARG A 84 21.87 10.00 1.87
C ARG A 84 21.38 8.59 2.26
N SER A 85 20.30 8.52 3.04
CA SER A 85 19.62 7.23 3.32
C SER A 85 19.12 6.56 2.04
N ASN A 86 19.04 5.23 2.08
CA ASN A 86 18.42 4.40 1.05
C ASN A 86 16.98 4.05 1.46
N GLY A 87 16.05 4.05 0.51
CA GLY A 87 14.65 3.70 0.73
C GLY A 87 14.03 2.94 -0.44
N LEU A 88 12.88 2.34 -0.19
CA LEU A 88 12.04 1.69 -1.18
C LEU A 88 10.65 2.33 -1.12
N ASP A 89 10.17 2.82 -2.26
CA ASP A 89 8.79 3.26 -2.45
C ASP A 89 7.97 2.09 -2.99
N PHE A 90 7.29 1.37 -2.09
CA PHE A 90 6.49 0.20 -2.40
C PHE A 90 5.03 0.60 -2.68
N GLY A 91 4.54 0.27 -3.88
CA GLY A 91 3.25 0.74 -4.38
C GLY A 91 3.32 2.15 -4.97
N CYS A 92 4.43 2.47 -5.67
CA CYS A 92 4.71 3.83 -6.12
C CYS A 92 3.74 4.35 -7.20
N GLY A 93 2.96 3.47 -7.83
CA GLY A 93 2.00 3.84 -8.87
C GLY A 93 2.65 4.41 -10.15
N PRO A 94 1.85 5.01 -11.05
CA PRO A 94 2.32 5.53 -12.34
C PRO A 94 3.11 6.85 -12.24
N GLY A 95 2.99 7.58 -11.12
CA GLY A 95 3.59 8.90 -10.92
C GLY A 95 4.27 9.00 -9.56
N PRO A 96 5.49 8.47 -9.40
CA PRO A 96 6.15 8.35 -8.10
C PRO A 96 6.72 9.70 -7.64
N THR A 97 5.86 10.56 -7.10
CA THR A 97 6.23 11.91 -6.67
C THR A 97 7.04 11.91 -5.37
N LEU A 98 6.72 11.00 -4.44
CA LEU A 98 7.37 10.96 -3.13
C LEU A 98 8.85 10.57 -3.25
N SER A 99 9.18 9.58 -4.08
CA SER A 99 10.58 9.20 -4.36
C SER A 99 11.39 10.35 -4.96
N LYS A 100 10.80 11.15 -5.85
CA LYS A 100 11.44 12.37 -6.41
C LYS A 100 11.72 13.39 -5.32
N MET A 101 10.77 13.65 -4.42
CA MET A 101 10.97 14.57 -3.29
C MET A 101 12.13 14.12 -2.40
N PHE A 102 12.25 12.82 -2.12
CA PHE A 102 13.38 12.27 -1.37
C PHE A 102 14.70 12.34 -2.14
N ALA A 103 14.68 12.11 -3.45
CA ALA A 103 15.86 12.25 -4.31
C ALA A 103 16.39 13.70 -4.34
N GLU A 104 15.49 14.68 -4.45
CA GLU A 104 15.82 16.11 -4.36
C GLU A 104 16.42 16.49 -2.99
N ALA A 105 16.01 15.81 -1.92
CA ALA A 105 16.61 15.95 -0.59
C ALA A 105 17.94 15.18 -0.41
N GLY A 106 18.42 14.49 -1.45
CA GLY A 106 19.70 13.79 -1.47
C GLY A 106 19.63 12.34 -0.99
N HIS A 107 18.45 11.74 -0.90
CA HIS A 107 18.27 10.31 -0.61
C HIS A 107 18.24 9.47 -1.88
N ASN A 108 18.51 8.17 -1.74
CA ASN A 108 18.36 7.21 -2.83
C ASN A 108 17.10 6.38 -2.57
N VAL A 109 16.11 6.49 -3.44
CA VAL A 109 14.86 5.74 -3.31
C VAL A 109 14.62 4.91 -4.57
N VAL A 110 14.61 3.59 -4.39
CA VAL A 110 14.23 2.66 -5.46
C VAL A 110 12.71 2.47 -5.46
N LEU A 111 12.17 2.09 -6.62
CA LEU A 111 10.74 1.99 -6.84
C LEU A 111 10.32 0.53 -6.97
N TYR A 112 9.17 0.20 -6.37
CA TYR A 112 8.48 -1.02 -6.70
C TYR A 112 6.98 -0.77 -6.82
N ASP A 113 6.39 -1.27 -7.89
CA ASP A 113 4.95 -1.38 -8.04
C ASP A 113 4.64 -2.58 -8.94
N LEU A 114 3.63 -3.37 -8.60
CA LEU A 114 3.26 -4.57 -9.35
C LEU A 114 2.99 -4.30 -10.83
N HIS A 115 2.47 -3.12 -11.16
CA HIS A 115 2.07 -2.75 -12.52
C HIS A 115 2.99 -1.69 -13.15
N TYR A 116 3.51 -0.75 -12.36
CA TYR A 116 4.22 0.43 -12.91
C TYR A 116 5.75 0.39 -12.71
N ALA A 117 6.26 -0.42 -11.78
CA ALA A 117 7.68 -0.61 -11.54
C ALA A 117 7.97 -2.05 -11.04
N PRO A 118 7.74 -3.09 -11.87
CA PRO A 118 7.69 -4.49 -11.41
C PRO A 118 9.07 -5.14 -11.21
N ASP A 119 10.12 -4.34 -10.98
CA ASP A 119 11.46 -4.84 -10.81
C ASP A 119 11.63 -5.46 -9.41
N LYS A 120 11.66 -6.80 -9.37
CA LYS A 120 11.82 -7.56 -8.13
C LYS A 120 13.27 -7.60 -7.61
N SER A 121 14.24 -7.13 -8.39
CA SER A 121 15.64 -7.08 -7.93
C SER A 121 15.85 -6.07 -6.79
N VAL A 122 14.87 -5.19 -6.55
CA VAL A 122 14.87 -4.25 -5.41
C VAL A 122 14.68 -4.92 -4.04
N PHE A 123 14.37 -6.22 -3.99
CA PHE A 123 14.19 -6.98 -2.75
C PHE A 123 15.39 -7.86 -2.35
N SER A 124 16.42 -7.91 -3.19
CA SER A 124 17.62 -8.75 -2.97
C SER A 124 18.75 -8.03 -2.25
#